data_AF-A0A1R3J3K1-F1
#
_entry.id   AF-A0A1R3J3K1-F1
#
_cell.length_a   1.000
_cell.length_b   1.000
_cell.length_c   1.000
_cell.angle_alpha   90.00
_cell.angle_beta   90.00
_cell.angle_gamma   90.00
#
_symmetry.space_group_name_H-M   'P 1'
#
loop_
_entity.id
_entity.type
_entity.pdbx_description
1 polymer ?
#
loop_
_entity_poly.entity_id
_entity_poly.type
_entity_poly.pdbx_seq_one_letter_code
_entity_poly.pdbx_strand_id
1 'polypeptide(L)'
;MEDKSVNGMGVDDDCSETLSVILRRLFMSIVYPDQVPSASATSSTPLLRRIRLSLHENGPHLSHASKNSCRSVLLWTRRGSPLRALLVISIGTITLLTLTGLLVFMLFFLAATANAVIISLFISLAAAGGFLALFFACVAAIYIGALSIAAFVISTATISAIVAALIATGWVGFFCIVWLVTKKSLGLAKHSLSATGSIISTYSSARAHRARHFHRTDKVSD
;
A
#
# COMPACT_ATOMS: atom_id res chain seq x y z
N MET A 1 -39.10 -82.53 39.64
CA MET A 1 -39.83 -81.25 39.71
C MET A 1 -38.79 -80.15 39.76
N GLU A 2 -38.11 -79.74 38.67
CA GLU A 2 -38.62 -79.42 37.31
C GLU A 2 -39.87 -78.54 37.44
N ASP A 3 -40.00 -77.33 36.90
CA ASP A 3 -39.35 -76.62 35.79
C ASP A 3 -39.76 -75.11 35.96
N LYS A 4 -38.89 -74.11 35.74
CA LYS A 4 -38.80 -73.28 34.50
C LYS A 4 -39.61 -71.97 34.47
N SER A 5 -38.84 -70.87 34.54
CA SER A 5 -38.85 -69.68 33.65
C SER A 5 -40.07 -68.74 33.62
N VAL A 6 -39.84 -67.43 33.83
CA VAL A 6 -39.74 -66.40 32.76
C VAL A 6 -39.84 -64.99 33.37
N ASN A 7 -38.78 -64.21 33.14
CA ASN A 7 -38.66 -62.76 32.88
C ASN A 7 -39.78 -61.75 33.25
N GLY A 8 -39.33 -60.62 33.80
CA GLY A 8 -39.99 -59.32 33.70
C GLY A 8 -39.38 -58.32 34.69
N MET A 9 -38.31 -57.60 34.33
CA MET A 9 -38.36 -56.23 33.78
C MET A 9 -38.48 -55.17 34.88
N GLY A 10 -37.47 -54.31 34.99
CA GLY A 10 -37.47 -53.14 35.87
C GLY A 10 -36.07 -52.59 36.17
N VAL A 11 -35.24 -52.43 35.13
CA VAL A 11 -34.07 -51.56 35.22
C VAL A 11 -34.60 -50.13 35.10
N ASP A 12 -34.93 -49.53 36.24
CA ASP A 12 -35.19 -48.09 36.34
C ASP A 12 -33.84 -47.37 36.52
N ASP A 13 -33.07 -47.30 35.43
CA ASP A 13 -31.85 -46.51 35.30
C ASP A 13 -32.04 -45.52 34.13
N ASP A 14 -33.05 -44.65 34.23
CA ASP A 14 -33.51 -43.82 33.12
C ASP A 14 -33.67 -42.34 33.55
N CYS A 15 -32.56 -41.71 33.93
CA CYS A 15 -32.41 -40.24 33.84
C CYS A 15 -31.02 -39.68 34.16
N SER A 16 -30.02 -40.52 34.48
CA SER A 16 -28.67 -40.05 34.83
C SER A 16 -27.58 -40.44 33.80
N GLU A 17 -27.94 -41.27 32.82
CA GLU A 17 -27.00 -41.82 31.82
C GLU A 17 -26.75 -40.92 30.60
N THR A 18 -27.60 -39.93 30.29
CA THR A 18 -27.49 -39.27 28.98
C THR A 18 -26.61 -38.03 28.98
N LEU A 19 -26.63 -37.19 30.03
CA LEU A 19 -25.87 -35.93 30.03
C LEU A 19 -24.40 -36.11 30.44
N SER A 20 -24.15 -36.97 31.43
CA SER A 20 -22.81 -37.33 31.92
C SER A 20 -21.97 -38.03 30.85
N VAL A 21 -22.58 -38.93 30.08
CA VAL A 21 -21.94 -39.63 28.97
C VAL A 21 -21.62 -38.69 27.81
N ILE A 22 -22.53 -37.78 27.46
CA ILE A 22 -22.29 -36.80 26.39
C ILE A 22 -21.15 -35.85 26.79
N LEU A 23 -21.17 -35.32 28.02
CA LEU A 23 -20.12 -34.43 28.52
C LEU A 23 -18.77 -35.15 28.59
N ARG A 24 -18.75 -36.40 29.04
CA ARG A 24 -17.54 -37.24 29.10
C ARG A 24 -17.02 -37.60 27.71
N ARG A 25 -17.90 -37.83 26.74
CA ARG A 25 -17.55 -38.09 25.33
C ARG A 25 -16.99 -36.85 24.64
N LEU A 26 -17.57 -35.69 24.93
CA LEU A 26 -17.11 -34.39 24.43
C LEU A 26 -15.74 -34.03 25.03
N PHE A 27 -15.57 -34.25 26.33
CA PHE A 27 -14.30 -34.04 27.04
C PHE A 27 -13.20 -35.01 26.55
N MET A 28 -13.49 -36.30 26.39
CA MET A 28 -12.53 -37.28 25.86
C MET A 28 -12.13 -36.99 24.41
N SER A 29 -13.07 -36.55 23.57
CA SER A 29 -12.76 -36.18 22.17
C SER A 29 -11.87 -34.95 22.02
N ILE A 30 -11.86 -34.09 23.05
CA ILE A 30 -11.01 -32.89 23.12
C ILE A 30 -9.64 -33.22 23.71
N VAL A 31 -9.58 -34.16 24.66
CA VAL A 31 -8.37 -34.46 25.44
C VAL A 31 -7.49 -35.55 24.81
N TYR A 32 -8.02 -36.47 24.00
CA TYR A 32 -7.24 -37.58 23.42
C TYR A 32 -7.64 -37.89 21.97
N PRO A 33 -6.92 -37.39 20.95
CA PRO A 33 -7.20 -37.69 19.55
C PRO A 33 -6.40 -38.91 19.11
N ASP A 34 -6.83 -40.11 19.50
CA ASP A 34 -6.40 -41.34 18.83
C ASP A 34 -7.41 -42.44 19.23
N GLN A 35 -8.34 -42.86 18.38
CA GLN A 35 -8.06 -43.80 17.29
C GLN A 35 -9.17 -43.67 16.24
N VAL A 36 -8.87 -43.08 15.09
CA VAL A 36 -9.62 -43.36 13.86
C VAL A 36 -8.58 -43.69 12.79
N PRO A 37 -8.30 -44.98 12.53
CA PRO A 37 -7.40 -45.34 11.46
C PRO A 37 -8.16 -45.24 10.13
N SER A 38 -7.52 -44.57 9.17
CA SER A 38 -7.84 -44.50 7.73
C SER A 38 -8.85 -43.40 7.36
N ALA A 39 -8.59 -42.45 6.47
CA ALA A 39 -7.53 -42.31 5.48
C ALA A 39 -7.42 -40.84 5.02
N SER A 40 -6.25 -40.51 4.46
CA SER A 40 -5.95 -39.35 3.60
C SER A 40 -6.02 -37.94 4.22
N ALA A 41 -4.84 -37.51 4.65
CA ALA A 41 -4.19 -36.23 4.33
C ALA A 41 -5.04 -34.99 4.01
N THR A 42 -4.66 -33.93 4.73
CA THR A 42 -4.76 -32.50 4.39
C THR A 42 -5.86 -31.75 5.14
N SER A 43 -5.43 -30.73 5.86
CA SER A 43 -6.20 -29.72 6.60
C SER A 43 -6.65 -30.13 8.01
N SER A 44 -5.80 -29.78 8.98
CA SER A 44 -6.18 -29.57 10.38
C SER A 44 -7.38 -28.61 10.44
N THR A 45 -8.60 -29.14 10.43
CA THR A 45 -9.81 -28.33 10.55
C THR A 45 -9.80 -27.68 11.94
N PRO A 46 -9.81 -26.34 12.04
CA PRO A 46 -9.55 -25.65 13.30
C PRO A 46 -10.61 -26.03 14.34
N LEU A 47 -10.17 -26.34 15.56
CA LEU A 47 -11.02 -26.78 16.68
C LEU A 47 -12.21 -25.83 16.89
N LEU A 48 -12.01 -24.53 16.66
CA LEU A 48 -13.06 -23.50 16.72
C LEU A 48 -14.19 -23.71 15.71
N ARG A 49 -13.90 -24.25 14.52
CA ARG A 49 -14.92 -24.55 13.49
C ARG A 49 -15.77 -25.75 13.90
N ARG A 50 -15.16 -26.75 14.54
CA ARG A 50 -15.89 -27.90 15.09
C ARG A 50 -16.72 -27.50 16.32
N ILE A 51 -16.17 -26.69 17.22
CA ILE A 51 -16.92 -26.16 18.38
C ILE A 51 -18.09 -25.29 17.91
N ARG A 52 -17.90 -24.44 16.89
CA ARG A 52 -18.99 -23.64 16.30
C ARG A 52 -20.07 -24.49 15.63
N LEU A 53 -19.69 -25.51 14.87
CA LEU A 53 -20.66 -26.42 14.24
C LEU A 53 -21.45 -27.20 15.30
N SER A 54 -20.76 -27.73 16.31
CA SER A 54 -21.42 -28.43 17.43
C SER A 54 -22.31 -27.49 18.25
N LEU A 55 -21.94 -26.22 18.43
CA LEU A 55 -22.75 -25.25 19.16
C LEU A 55 -23.95 -24.75 18.34
N HIS A 56 -23.81 -24.62 17.02
CA HIS A 56 -24.90 -24.26 16.12
C HIS A 56 -25.95 -25.40 16.04
N GLU A 57 -25.48 -26.65 16.03
CA GLU A 57 -26.35 -27.82 15.92
C GLU A 57 -27.01 -28.20 17.26
N ASN A 58 -26.29 -28.04 18.39
CA ASN A 58 -26.83 -28.37 19.73
C ASN A 58 -27.40 -27.15 20.49
N GLY A 59 -27.22 -25.94 19.99
CA GLY A 59 -27.75 -24.70 20.55
C GLY A 59 -29.27 -24.71 20.79
N PRO A 60 -30.11 -25.09 19.79
CA PRO A 60 -31.54 -25.19 20.02
C PRO A 60 -31.87 -26.30 21.04
N HIS A 61 -31.15 -27.43 21.03
CA HIS A 61 -31.38 -28.54 21.96
C HIS A 61 -31.09 -28.16 23.42
N LEU A 62 -30.05 -27.37 23.69
CA LEU A 62 -29.75 -26.84 25.03
C LEU A 62 -30.81 -25.85 25.51
N SER A 63 -31.32 -24.99 24.61
CA SER A 63 -32.42 -24.07 24.93
C SER A 63 -33.71 -24.83 25.26
N HIS A 64 -34.03 -25.88 24.50
CA HIS A 64 -35.19 -26.72 24.72
C HIS A 64 -35.09 -27.54 26.02
N ALA A 65 -33.92 -28.12 26.31
CA ALA A 65 -33.69 -28.85 27.57
C ALA A 65 -33.76 -27.92 28.80
N SER A 66 -33.19 -26.71 28.71
CA SER A 66 -33.28 -25.69 29.75
C SER A 66 -34.73 -25.27 30.04
N LYS A 67 -35.50 -24.98 28.98
CA LYS A 67 -36.92 -24.59 29.11
C LYS A 67 -37.77 -25.71 29.71
N ASN A 68 -37.50 -26.97 29.36
CA ASN A 68 -38.23 -28.12 29.90
C ASN A 68 -37.95 -28.35 31.39
N SER A 69 -36.68 -28.28 31.81
CA SER A 69 -36.31 -28.34 33.24
C SER A 69 -36.86 -27.16 34.04
N CYS A 70 -36.90 -25.95 33.47
CA CYS A 70 -37.51 -24.81 34.14
C CYS A 70 -39.03 -25.01 34.34
N ARG A 71 -39.72 -25.56 33.33
CA ARG A 71 -41.15 -25.89 33.44
C ARG A 71 -41.43 -27.00 34.44
N SER A 72 -40.61 -28.05 34.50
CA SER A 72 -40.80 -29.12 35.49
C SER A 72 -40.60 -28.62 36.92
N VAL A 73 -39.59 -27.78 37.16
CA VAL A 73 -39.35 -27.15 38.47
C VAL A 73 -40.48 -26.17 38.84
N LEU A 74 -41.00 -25.39 37.88
CA LEU A 74 -42.15 -24.49 38.08
C LEU A 74 -43.45 -25.24 38.40
N LEU A 75 -43.72 -26.35 37.70
CA LEU A 75 -44.89 -27.19 37.98
C LEU A 75 -44.77 -27.91 39.33
N TRP A 76 -43.56 -28.35 39.69
CA TRP A 76 -43.28 -28.98 40.99
C TRP A 76 -43.44 -27.99 42.16
N THR A 77 -42.98 -26.74 42.00
CA THR A 77 -43.19 -25.68 43.01
C THR A 77 -44.65 -25.29 43.14
N ARG A 78 -45.44 -25.33 42.05
CA ARG A 78 -46.86 -25.00 42.07
C ARG A 78 -47.76 -26.11 42.66
N ARG A 79 -47.25 -27.35 42.75
CA ARG A 79 -47.99 -28.53 43.24
C ARG A 79 -47.68 -28.91 44.70
N GLY A 80 -46.79 -28.16 45.37
CA GLY A 80 -46.31 -28.44 46.73
C GLY A 80 -46.67 -27.38 47.79
N SER A 81 -46.53 -27.74 49.07
CA SER A 81 -46.79 -26.92 50.27
C SER A 81 -46.03 -25.57 50.26
N PRO A 82 -46.61 -24.47 50.79
CA PRO A 82 -46.04 -23.11 50.77
C PRO A 82 -44.60 -22.97 51.32
N LEU A 83 -44.16 -23.89 52.18
CA LEU A 83 -42.78 -23.93 52.68
C LEU A 83 -41.75 -24.25 51.58
N ARG A 84 -42.10 -25.08 50.58
CA ARG A 84 -41.22 -25.40 49.45
C ARG A 84 -41.06 -24.22 48.50
N ALA A 85 -42.12 -23.43 48.32
CA ALA A 85 -42.08 -22.22 47.50
C ALA A 85 -41.15 -21.16 48.13
N LEU A 86 -41.23 -20.95 49.46
CA LEU A 86 -40.36 -20.02 50.17
C LEU A 86 -38.88 -20.47 50.17
N LEU A 87 -38.63 -21.77 50.28
CA LEU A 87 -37.27 -22.29 50.23
C LEU A 87 -36.66 -22.12 48.83
N VAL A 88 -37.41 -22.45 47.76
CA VAL A 88 -36.96 -22.27 46.38
C VAL A 88 -36.75 -20.80 46.05
N ILE A 89 -37.60 -19.89 46.52
CA ILE A 89 -37.40 -18.47 46.26
C ILE A 89 -36.17 -17.92 46.99
N SER A 90 -35.89 -18.40 48.21
CA SER A 90 -34.69 -18.02 48.97
C SER A 90 -33.40 -18.56 48.36
N ILE A 91 -33.33 -19.85 48.02
CA ILE A 91 -32.18 -20.42 47.32
C ILE A 91 -32.02 -19.78 45.94
N GLY A 92 -33.14 -19.54 45.26
CA GLY A 92 -33.18 -18.87 43.96
C GLY A 92 -32.63 -17.46 44.03
N THR A 93 -33.02 -16.65 45.03
CA THR A 93 -32.47 -15.28 45.19
C THR A 93 -30.99 -15.30 45.52
N ILE A 94 -30.51 -16.18 46.40
CA ILE A 94 -29.08 -16.33 46.70
C ILE A 94 -28.31 -16.73 45.43
N THR A 95 -28.86 -17.65 44.64
CA THR A 95 -28.26 -18.09 43.37
C THR A 95 -28.27 -16.97 42.32
N LEU A 96 -29.34 -16.19 42.23
CA LEU A 96 -29.42 -15.04 41.33
C LEU A 96 -28.47 -13.92 41.76
N LEU A 97 -28.34 -13.66 43.06
CA LEU A 97 -27.39 -12.69 43.63
C LEU A 97 -25.94 -13.09 43.32
N THR A 98 -25.60 -14.37 43.55
CA THR A 98 -24.26 -14.89 43.25
C THR A 98 -23.98 -14.91 41.74
N LEU A 99 -24.94 -15.32 40.92
CA LEU A 99 -24.81 -15.29 39.45
C LEU A 99 -24.65 -13.86 38.93
N THR A 100 -25.42 -12.91 39.48
CA THR A 100 -25.31 -11.49 39.13
C THR A 100 -23.93 -10.94 39.51
N GLY A 101 -23.44 -11.27 40.71
CA GLY A 101 -22.09 -10.90 41.14
C GLY A 101 -20.99 -11.47 40.23
N LEU A 102 -21.07 -12.76 39.90
CA LEU A 102 -20.14 -13.39 38.96
C LEU A 102 -20.24 -12.80 37.55
N LEU A 103 -21.44 -12.46 37.09
CA LEU A 103 -21.67 -11.83 35.79
C LEU A 103 -21.03 -10.45 35.72
N VAL A 104 -21.22 -9.62 36.75
CA VAL A 104 -20.60 -8.30 36.85
C VAL A 104 -19.07 -8.42 36.93
N PHE A 105 -18.56 -9.38 37.71
CA PHE A 105 -17.11 -9.65 37.79
C PHE A 105 -16.53 -10.07 36.43
N MET A 106 -17.21 -10.97 35.71
CA MET A 106 -16.82 -11.38 34.36
C MET A 106 -16.85 -10.21 33.37
N LEU A 107 -17.88 -9.37 33.42
CA LEU A 107 -17.98 -8.15 32.61
C LEU A 107 -16.84 -7.18 32.92
N PHE A 108 -16.48 -7.00 34.19
CA PHE A 108 -15.36 -6.15 34.59
C PHE A 108 -14.03 -6.72 34.09
N PHE A 109 -13.78 -8.01 34.25
CA PHE A 109 -12.56 -8.65 33.75
C PHE A 109 -12.49 -8.59 32.22
N LEU A 110 -13.63 -8.76 31.54
CA LEU A 110 -13.72 -8.61 30.09
C LEU A 110 -13.43 -7.18 29.66
N ALA A 111 -13.99 -6.18 30.37
CA ALA A 111 -13.70 -4.77 30.13
C ALA A 111 -12.22 -4.45 30.40
N ALA A 112 -11.63 -5.00 31.47
CA ALA A 112 -10.21 -4.86 31.79
C ALA A 112 -9.32 -5.48 30.70
N THR A 113 -9.67 -6.68 30.22
CA THR A 113 -8.96 -7.37 29.14
C THR A 113 -9.08 -6.59 27.83
N ALA A 114 -10.29 -6.11 27.49
CA ALA A 114 -10.51 -5.28 26.30
C ALA A 114 -9.69 -3.98 26.38
N ASN A 115 -9.68 -3.32 27.53
CA ASN A 115 -8.86 -2.13 27.75
C ASN A 115 -7.37 -2.45 27.61
N ALA A 116 -6.90 -3.55 28.18
CA ALA A 116 -5.51 -3.99 28.03
C ALA A 116 -5.13 -4.26 26.56
N VAL A 117 -6.01 -4.93 25.80
CA VAL A 117 -5.82 -5.17 24.37
C VAL A 117 -5.79 -3.87 23.59
N ILE A 118 -6.74 -2.95 23.84
CA ILE A 118 -6.78 -1.64 23.17
C ILE A 118 -5.47 -0.88 23.43
N ILE A 119 -5.03 -0.77 24.67
CA ILE A 119 -3.80 -0.06 25.04
C ILE A 119 -2.57 -0.73 24.39
N SER A 120 -2.49 -2.06 24.41
CA SER A 120 -1.40 -2.81 23.76
C SER A 120 -1.38 -2.59 22.24
N LEU A 121 -2.55 -2.58 21.59
CA LEU A 121 -2.68 -2.28 20.17
C LEU A 121 -2.28 -0.85 19.86
N PHE A 122 -2.67 0.14 20.67
CA PHE A 122 -2.22 1.53 20.50
C PHE A 122 -0.71 1.65 20.66
N ILE A 123 -0.09 0.97 21.64
CA ILE A 123 1.37 0.94 21.79
C ILE A 123 2.04 0.33 20.55
N SER A 124 1.51 -0.79 20.05
CA SER A 124 2.05 -1.48 18.89
C SER A 124 1.87 -0.67 17.61
N LEU A 125 0.71 -0.02 17.45
CA LEU A 125 0.39 0.86 16.33
C LEU A 125 1.17 2.17 16.39
N ALA A 126 1.42 2.73 17.58
CA ALA A 126 2.27 3.89 17.75
C ALA A 126 3.72 3.54 17.41
N ALA A 127 4.21 2.37 17.83
CA ALA A 127 5.53 1.88 17.43
C ALA A 127 5.60 1.66 15.91
N ALA A 128 4.78 0.76 15.37
CA ALA A 128 4.79 0.41 13.95
C ALA A 128 4.44 1.60 13.03
N GLY A 129 3.43 2.37 13.40
CA GLY A 129 2.98 3.58 12.70
C GLY A 129 3.99 4.72 12.81
N GLY A 130 4.66 4.88 13.95
CA GLY A 130 5.78 5.82 14.10
C GLY A 130 6.94 5.47 13.18
N PHE A 131 7.34 4.20 13.13
CA PHE A 131 8.35 3.72 12.19
C PHE A 131 7.94 3.92 10.72
N LEU A 132 6.68 3.63 10.39
CA LEU A 132 6.16 3.83 9.03
C LEU A 132 6.10 5.31 8.64
N ALA A 133 5.72 6.18 9.57
CA ALA A 133 5.70 7.63 9.38
C ALA A 133 7.12 8.18 9.16
N LEU A 134 8.11 7.73 9.95
CA LEU A 134 9.51 8.12 9.76
C LEU A 134 10.06 7.62 8.43
N PHE A 135 9.75 6.37 8.04
CA PHE A 135 10.15 5.84 6.75
C PHE A 135 9.54 6.66 5.61
N PHE A 136 8.25 6.95 5.66
CA PHE A 136 7.57 7.76 4.67
C PHE A 136 8.13 9.19 4.61
N ALA A 137 8.38 9.82 5.76
CA ALA A 137 8.99 11.13 5.83
C ALA A 137 10.41 11.14 5.22
N CYS A 138 11.20 10.09 5.48
CA CYS A 138 12.53 9.93 4.91
C CYS A 138 12.47 9.78 3.38
N VAL A 139 11.59 8.91 2.87
CA VAL A 139 11.36 8.74 1.42
C VAL A 139 10.89 10.06 0.79
N ALA A 140 9.97 10.78 1.43
CA ALA A 140 9.51 12.07 0.96
C ALA A 140 10.64 13.11 0.94
N ALA A 141 11.47 13.18 1.98
CA ALA A 141 12.62 14.08 2.03
C ALA A 141 13.64 13.75 0.92
N ILE A 142 13.94 12.47 0.68
CA ILE A 142 14.80 12.03 -0.42
C ILE A 142 14.19 12.41 -1.77
N TYR A 143 12.88 12.20 -1.97
CA TYR A 143 12.16 12.56 -3.19
C TYR A 143 12.21 14.06 -3.46
N ILE A 144 11.92 14.88 -2.46
CA ILE A 144 12.01 16.34 -2.54
C ILE A 144 13.45 16.80 -2.81
N GLY A 145 14.43 16.16 -2.17
CA GLY A 145 15.85 16.39 -2.41
C GLY A 145 16.25 16.08 -3.86
N ALA A 146 15.82 14.94 -4.39
CA ALA A 146 16.06 14.56 -5.78
C ALA A 146 15.42 15.53 -6.76
N LEU A 147 14.17 15.94 -6.52
CA LEU A 147 13.50 16.99 -7.30
C LEU A 147 14.26 18.32 -7.27
N SER A 148 14.77 18.70 -6.09
CA SER A 148 15.56 19.92 -5.92
C SER A 148 16.87 19.87 -6.72
N ILE A 149 17.60 18.74 -6.64
CA ILE A 149 18.84 18.53 -7.40
C ILE A 149 18.55 18.55 -8.90
N ALA A 150 17.49 17.87 -9.35
CA ALA A 150 17.09 17.85 -10.75
C ALA A 150 16.76 19.26 -11.26
N ALA A 151 15.98 20.03 -10.50
CA ALA A 151 15.66 21.42 -10.83
C ALA A 151 16.91 22.29 -10.88
N PHE A 152 17.85 22.12 -9.94
CA PHE A 152 19.13 22.81 -9.94
C PHE A 152 19.95 22.50 -11.20
N VAL A 153 20.10 21.22 -11.54
CA VAL A 153 20.84 20.77 -12.73
C VAL A 153 20.21 21.32 -14.01
N ILE A 154 18.88 21.26 -14.15
CA ILE A 154 18.17 21.80 -15.31
C ILE A 154 18.39 23.32 -15.41
N SER A 155 18.31 24.04 -14.29
CA SER A 155 18.57 25.48 -14.24
C SER A 155 20.00 25.81 -14.67
N THR A 156 21.00 25.13 -14.08
CA THR A 156 22.41 25.33 -14.45
C THR A 156 22.68 24.99 -15.91
N ALA A 157 22.13 23.89 -16.42
CA ALA A 157 22.28 23.49 -17.83
C ALA A 157 21.66 24.53 -18.76
N THR A 158 20.49 25.08 -18.40
CA THR A 158 19.80 26.11 -19.20
C THR A 158 20.59 27.41 -19.22
N ILE A 159 21.07 27.89 -18.06
CA ILE A 159 21.90 29.10 -17.97
C ILE A 159 23.21 28.90 -18.75
N SER A 160 23.85 27.73 -18.58
CA SER A 160 25.07 27.39 -19.31
C SER A 160 24.84 27.35 -20.82
N ALA A 161 23.73 26.78 -21.28
CA ALA A 161 23.35 26.74 -22.69
C ALA A 161 23.10 28.15 -23.26
N ILE A 162 22.42 29.03 -22.51
CA ILE A 162 22.21 30.42 -22.91
C ILE A 162 23.55 31.14 -23.07
N VAL A 163 24.45 31.02 -22.09
CA VAL A 163 25.79 31.62 -22.15
C VAL A 163 26.59 31.08 -23.34
N ALA A 164 26.58 29.75 -23.56
CA ALA A 164 27.26 29.13 -24.70
C ALA A 164 26.69 29.62 -26.04
N ALA A 165 25.37 29.72 -26.16
CA ALA A 165 24.70 30.25 -27.35
C ALA A 165 25.04 31.72 -27.61
N LEU A 166 25.12 32.55 -26.57
CA LEU A 166 25.55 33.95 -26.67
C LEU A 166 27.00 34.06 -27.15
N ILE A 167 27.90 33.23 -26.61
CA ILE A 167 29.31 33.20 -27.05
C ILE A 167 29.40 32.76 -28.51
N ALA A 168 28.71 31.68 -28.89
CA ALA A 168 28.70 31.18 -30.26
C ALA A 168 28.11 32.21 -31.25
N THR A 169 26.97 32.80 -30.91
CA THR A 169 26.33 33.84 -31.74
C THR A 169 27.19 35.10 -31.82
N GLY A 170 27.82 35.50 -30.72
CA GLY A 170 28.77 36.61 -30.67
C GLY A 170 29.98 36.39 -31.58
N TRP A 171 30.55 35.18 -31.57
CA TRP A 171 31.64 34.79 -32.47
C TRP A 171 31.24 34.81 -33.95
N VAL A 172 30.09 34.23 -34.29
CA VAL A 172 29.57 34.26 -35.68
C VAL A 172 29.32 35.70 -36.13
N GLY A 173 28.71 36.53 -35.28
CA GLY A 173 28.50 37.95 -35.54
C GLY A 173 29.81 38.71 -35.75
N PHE A 174 30.81 38.46 -34.89
CA PHE A 174 32.14 39.05 -35.01
C PHE A 174 32.82 38.67 -36.33
N PHE A 175 32.80 37.38 -36.69
CA PHE A 175 33.35 36.91 -37.96
C PHE A 175 32.64 37.55 -39.17
N CYS A 176 31.31 37.68 -39.12
CA CYS A 176 30.55 38.36 -40.16
C CYS A 176 30.97 39.82 -40.33
N ILE A 177 31.18 40.56 -39.24
CA ILE A 177 31.62 41.96 -39.30
C ILE A 177 33.04 42.06 -39.85
N VAL A 178 33.99 41.26 -39.33
CA VAL A 178 35.37 41.26 -39.83
C VAL A 178 35.40 40.96 -41.33
N TRP A 179 34.65 39.95 -41.77
CA TRP A 179 34.52 39.61 -43.18
C TRP A 179 33.92 40.74 -44.01
N LEU A 180 32.87 41.42 -43.53
CA LEU A 180 32.27 42.56 -44.21
C LEU A 180 33.23 43.75 -44.31
N VAL A 181 34.00 44.04 -43.26
CA VAL A 181 35.01 45.10 -43.25
C VAL A 181 36.13 44.77 -44.23
N THR A 182 36.64 43.53 -44.25
CA THR A 182 37.65 43.09 -45.21
C THR A 182 37.11 43.14 -46.65
N LYS A 183 35.87 42.69 -46.91
CA LYS A 183 35.24 42.77 -48.23
C LYS A 183 35.04 44.22 -48.69
N LYS A 184 34.61 45.12 -47.79
CA LYS A 184 34.54 46.57 -48.07
C LYS A 184 35.93 47.16 -48.33
N SER A 185 36.94 46.77 -47.56
CA SER A 185 38.32 47.23 -47.74
C SER A 185 38.90 46.77 -49.08
N LEU A 186 38.70 45.51 -49.48
CA LEU A 186 39.09 45.03 -50.80
C LEU A 186 38.32 45.72 -51.93
N GLY A 187 37.02 46.02 -51.74
CA GLY A 187 36.21 46.76 -52.70
C GLY A 187 36.72 48.18 -52.92
N LEU A 188 37.10 48.87 -51.84
CA LEU A 188 37.71 50.20 -51.89
C LEU A 188 39.11 50.15 -52.51
N ALA A 189 39.95 49.16 -52.17
CA ALA A 189 41.26 48.97 -52.80
C ALA A 189 41.16 48.68 -54.30
N LYS A 190 40.16 47.91 -54.74
CA LYS A 190 39.87 47.69 -56.17
C LYS A 190 39.43 48.98 -56.86
N HIS A 191 38.61 49.81 -56.20
CA HIS A 191 38.19 51.10 -56.74
C HIS A 191 39.35 52.11 -56.80
N SER A 192 40.27 52.08 -55.83
CA SER A 192 41.50 52.88 -55.83
C SER A 192 42.49 52.42 -56.90
N LEU A 193 42.67 51.11 -57.10
CA LEU A 193 43.49 50.59 -58.20
C LEU A 193 42.89 50.94 -59.57
N SER A 194 41.56 50.93 -59.72
CA SER A 194 40.90 51.34 -60.96
C SER A 194 40.96 52.86 -61.19
N ALA A 195 40.82 53.68 -60.14
CA ALA A 195 40.90 55.14 -60.23
C ALA A 195 42.34 55.64 -60.44
N THR A 196 43.34 55.01 -59.83
CA THR A 196 44.76 55.36 -60.01
C THR A 196 45.34 54.75 -61.30
N GLY A 197 44.89 53.56 -61.72
CA GLY A 197 45.25 52.96 -63.01
C GLY A 197 44.68 53.71 -64.22
N SER A 198 43.54 54.38 -64.07
CA SER A 198 42.92 55.18 -65.13
C SER A 198 43.68 56.47 -65.48
N ILE A 199 44.61 56.93 -64.64
CA ILE A 199 45.42 58.13 -64.92
C ILE A 199 46.70 57.75 -65.71
N ILE A 200 47.12 56.48 -65.68
CA ILE A 200 48.27 55.99 -66.45
C ILE A 200 47.90 55.61 -67.89
N SER A 201 46.65 55.23 -68.16
CA SER A 201 46.18 54.89 -69.52
C SER A 201 46.15 56.11 -70.47
N THR A 202 45.85 57.30 -69.96
CA THR A 202 45.74 58.53 -70.78
C THR A 202 47.11 59.04 -71.28
N TYR A 203 48.22 58.65 -70.65
CA TYR A 203 49.56 58.98 -71.16
C TYR A 203 50.03 58.02 -72.28
N SER A 204 49.46 56.82 -72.36
CA SER A 204 49.78 55.84 -73.40
C SER A 204 49.04 56.12 -74.72
N SER A 205 47.79 56.59 -74.66
CA SER A 205 47.02 56.96 -75.87
C SER A 205 47.58 58.19 -76.58
N ALA A 206 48.20 59.14 -75.86
CA ALA A 206 48.88 60.29 -76.47
C ALA A 206 50.20 59.89 -77.18
N ARG A 207 50.93 58.87 -76.71
CA ARG A 207 52.09 58.31 -77.43
C ARG A 207 51.68 57.42 -78.60
N ALA A 208 50.60 56.64 -78.47
CA ALA A 208 50.09 55.81 -79.55
C ALA A 208 49.54 56.62 -80.73
N HIS A 209 48.95 57.80 -80.48
CA HIS A 209 48.51 58.70 -81.56
C HIS A 209 49.68 59.45 -82.22
N ARG A 210 50.79 59.70 -81.51
CA ARG A 210 52.01 60.31 -82.07
C ARG A 210 52.82 59.33 -82.93
N ALA A 211 52.76 58.02 -82.64
CA ALA A 211 53.42 56.99 -83.44
C ALA A 211 52.73 56.74 -84.80
N ARG A 212 51.43 57.01 -84.94
CA ARG A 212 50.71 56.82 -86.22
C ARG A 212 50.90 57.93 -87.24
N HIS A 213 51.36 59.11 -86.84
CA HIS A 213 51.62 60.20 -87.78
C HIS A 213 52.98 60.10 -88.48
N PHE A 214 53.92 59.30 -87.97
CA PHE A 214 55.24 59.13 -88.60
C PHE A 214 55.29 58.00 -89.65
N HIS A 215 54.23 57.20 -89.79
CA HIS A 215 54.19 56.07 -90.74
C HIS A 215 53.33 56.35 -92.00
N ARG A 216 52.91 57.60 -92.22
CA ARG A 216 52.08 57.99 -93.39
C ARG A 216 52.81 58.89 -94.40
N THR A 217 54.12 59.04 -94.29
CA THR A 217 54.91 59.87 -95.22
C THR A 217 55.86 59.09 -96.15
N ASP A 218 56.00 57.76 -96.01
CA ASP A 218 56.96 56.98 -96.81
C ASP A 218 56.31 56.00 -97.81
N LYS A 219 55.08 56.26 -98.25
CA LYS A 219 54.47 55.49 -99.35
C LYS A 219 53.63 56.38 -100.26
N VAL A 220 54.28 57.18 -101.10
CA VAL A 220 53.94 57.44 -102.52
C VAL A 220 55.15 58.15 -103.13
N SER A 221 56.09 57.34 -103.64
CA SER A 221 56.93 57.65 -104.80
C SER A 221 57.00 56.35 -105.58
N ASP A 222 56.21 56.29 -106.65
CA ASP A 222 56.45 55.67 -107.96
C ASP A 222 55.13 55.60 -108.75
#